data_AF-A0A3S8RQB3-F1
#
_entry.id   AF-A0A3S8RQB3-F1
#
_cell.length_a   1.000
_cell.length_b   1.000
_cell.length_c   1.000
_cell.angle_alpha   90.00
_cell.angle_beta   90.00
_cell.angle_gamma   90.00
#
_symmetry.space_group_name_H-M   'P 1'
#
loop_
_entity.id
_entity.type
_entity.pdbx_description
1 polymer ?
#
loop_
_entity_poly.entity_id
_entity_poly.type
_entity_poly.pdbx_seq_one_letter_code
_entity_poly.pdbx_strand_id
1 'polypeptide(L)'
;MAIKGQKFKTYSEELKMEAIRLHVEGNWTYQQINEHLGIQDKERMKRWMRKYREQGEFGLLDQRGRRKEYLDQERYVQQLKRENEMQKKC
;
A
#
# COMPACT_ATOMS: atom_id res chain seq x y z
N MET A 1 -16.20 -14.04 11.64
CA MET A 1 -16.57 -15.23 10.83
C MET A 1 -16.92 -14.74 9.44
N ALA A 2 -16.29 -15.28 8.38
CA ALA A 2 -16.66 -14.94 7.00
C ALA A 2 -17.91 -15.73 6.62
N ILE A 3 -18.90 -15.07 6.01
CA ILE A 3 -20.16 -15.71 5.62
C ILE A 3 -19.97 -16.30 4.21
N LYS A 4 -20.42 -17.55 4.00
CA LYS A 4 -20.36 -18.21 2.68
C LYS A 4 -21.13 -17.36 1.66
N GLY A 5 -20.46 -16.97 0.57
CA GLY A 5 -21.03 -16.10 -0.47
C GLY A 5 -20.81 -14.60 -0.26
N GLN A 6 -20.15 -14.18 0.81
CA GLN A 6 -19.79 -12.78 1.03
C GLN A 6 -18.83 -12.28 -0.06
N LYS A 7 -19.26 -11.28 -0.83
CA LYS A 7 -18.40 -10.57 -1.79
C LYS A 7 -17.70 -9.42 -1.09
N PHE A 8 -16.37 -9.42 -1.13
CA PHE A 8 -15.57 -8.31 -0.62
C PHE A 8 -15.34 -7.29 -1.72
N LYS A 9 -15.59 -6.01 -1.43
CA LYS A 9 -15.17 -4.92 -2.33
C LYS A 9 -13.65 -4.87 -2.39
N THR A 10 -13.13 -4.92 -3.60
CA THR A 10 -11.74 -4.63 -3.93
C THR A 10 -11.62 -3.18 -4.35
N TYR A 11 -10.50 -2.56 -4.00
CA TYR A 11 -10.17 -1.19 -4.38
C TYR A 11 -8.85 -1.24 -5.14
N SER A 12 -8.75 -0.49 -6.24
CA SER A 12 -7.53 -0.37 -7.03
C SER A 12 -6.42 0.29 -6.20
N GLU A 13 -5.17 0.05 -6.60
CA GLU A 13 -4.00 0.67 -5.97
C GLU A 13 -4.03 2.19 -6.15
N GLU A 14 -4.42 2.67 -7.34
CA GLU A 14 -4.61 4.10 -7.64
C GLU A 14 -5.58 4.78 -6.67
N LEU A 15 -6.75 4.17 -6.42
CA LEU A 15 -7.74 4.75 -5.50
C LEU A 15 -7.21 4.82 -4.07
N LYS A 16 -6.46 3.79 -3.62
CA LYS A 16 -5.81 3.82 -2.30
C LYS A 16 -4.80 4.94 -2.20
N MET A 17 -3.99 5.13 -3.25
CA MET A 17 -2.98 6.18 -3.32
C MET A 17 -3.61 7.56 -3.28
N GLU A 18 -4.67 7.79 -4.05
CA GLU A 18 -5.42 9.04 -4.03
C GLU A 18 -6.01 9.33 -2.65
N ALA A 19 -6.56 8.31 -1.98
CA ALA A 19 -7.08 8.45 -0.63
C ALA A 19 -6.00 8.90 0.39
N ILE A 20 -4.79 8.35 0.29
CA ILE A 20 -3.65 8.75 1.13
C ILE A 20 -3.22 10.18 0.80
N ARG A 21 -3.13 10.51 -0.49
CA ARG A 21 -2.74 11.84 -0.96
C ARG A 21 -3.68 12.93 -0.45
N LEU A 22 -5.00 12.72 -0.55
CA LEU A 22 -6.00 13.65 -0.03
C LEU A 22 -5.85 13.89 1.48
N HIS A 23 -5.45 12.86 2.24
CA HIS A 23 -5.20 13.02 3.66
C HIS A 23 -3.90 13.78 3.95
N VAL A 24 -2.80 13.39 3.32
CA VAL A 24 -1.44 13.88 3.61
C VAL A 24 -1.21 15.29 3.04
N GLU A 25 -1.63 15.54 1.80
CA GLU A 25 -1.46 16.84 1.14
C GLU A 25 -2.66 17.75 1.37
N GLY A 26 -3.86 17.18 1.29
CA GLY A 26 -5.10 17.96 1.36
C GLY A 26 -5.55 18.28 2.80
N ASN A 27 -4.99 17.62 3.82
CA ASN A 27 -5.50 17.65 5.21
C ASN A 27 -6.97 17.20 5.34
N TRP A 28 -7.45 16.34 4.43
CA TRP A 28 -8.81 15.84 4.50
C TRP A 28 -8.97 14.84 5.66
N THR A 29 -10.12 14.88 6.32
CA THR A 29 -10.45 13.87 7.34
C THR A 29 -10.77 12.52 6.68
N TYR A 30 -10.60 11.42 7.42
CA TYR A 30 -10.96 10.08 6.90
C TYR A 30 -12.42 9.97 6.49
N GLN A 31 -13.32 10.71 7.15
CA GLN A 31 -14.73 10.73 6.79
C GLN A 31 -14.93 11.39 5.42
N GLN A 32 -14.37 12.57 5.22
CA GLN A 32 -14.48 13.29 3.93
C GLN A 32 -13.93 12.45 2.77
N ILE A 33 -12.80 11.77 2.98
CA ILE A 33 -12.18 10.90 1.97
C ILE A 33 -13.09 9.70 1.67
N ASN A 34 -13.66 9.07 2.70
CA ASN A 34 -14.56 7.95 2.51
C ASN A 34 -15.84 8.36 1.75
N GLU A 35 -16.40 9.52 2.05
CA GLU A 35 -17.56 10.06 1.32
C GLU A 35 -17.20 10.40 -0.12
N HIS A 36 -16.06 11.04 -0.35
CA HIS A 36 -15.58 11.43 -1.67
C HIS A 36 -15.29 10.23 -2.58
N LEU A 37 -14.67 9.18 -2.06
CA LEU A 37 -14.28 7.98 -2.80
C LEU A 37 -15.32 6.85 -2.73
N GLY A 38 -16.49 7.07 -2.11
CA GLY A 38 -17.55 6.07 -1.99
C GLY A 38 -17.15 4.83 -1.16
N ILE A 39 -16.25 5.00 -0.19
CA ILE A 39 -15.77 3.93 0.68
C ILE A 39 -16.76 3.75 1.83
N GLN A 40 -17.48 2.62 1.81
CA GLN A 40 -18.51 2.32 2.82
C GLN A 40 -17.95 1.98 4.21
N ASP A 41 -16.71 1.49 4.27
CA ASP A 41 -16.09 1.03 5.52
C ASP A 41 -15.28 2.16 6.16
N LYS A 42 -15.78 2.70 7.27
CA LYS A 42 -15.15 3.81 8.01
C LYS A 42 -13.75 3.49 8.52
N GLU A 43 -13.45 2.22 8.78
CA GLU A 43 -12.14 1.76 9.27
C GLU A 43 -11.17 1.43 8.13
N ARG A 44 -11.62 1.55 6.86
CA ARG A 44 -10.78 1.28 5.69
C ARG A 44 -9.59 2.23 5.63
N MET A 45 -9.85 3.54 5.73
CA MET A 45 -8.81 4.54 5.65
C MET A 45 -7.78 4.42 6.76
N LYS A 46 -8.21 4.13 7.99
CA LYS A 46 -7.29 3.86 9.11
C LYS A 46 -6.33 2.71 8.80
N ARG A 47 -6.84 1.62 8.21
CA ARG A 47 -6.00 0.47 7.82
C ARG A 47 -5.03 0.81 6.69
N TRP A 48 -5.46 1.53 5.67
CA TRP A 48 -4.58 1.97 4.59
C TRP A 48 -3.49 2.92 5.11
N MET A 49 -3.86 3.91 5.92
CA MET A 49 -2.90 4.82 6.55
C MET A 49 -1.89 4.09 7.44
N ARG A 50 -2.32 3.09 8.22
CA ARG A 50 -1.39 2.30 9.04
C ARG A 50 -0.35 1.61 8.16
N LYS A 51 -0.80 0.90 7.12
CA LYS A 51 0.12 0.22 6.18
C LYS A 51 1.04 1.20 5.45
N TYR A 52 0.50 2.34 5.04
CA TYR A 52 1.28 3.40 4.40
C TYR A 52 2.36 3.97 5.33
N ARG A 53 2.08 4.15 6.63
CA ARG A 53 3.09 4.58 7.60
C ARG A 53 4.17 3.52 7.86
N GLU A 54 3.82 2.24 7.79
CA GLU A 54 4.76 1.13 8.04
C GLU A 54 5.65 0.83 6.81
N GLN A 55 5.09 0.89 5.60
CA GLN A 55 5.74 0.38 4.37
C GLN A 55 5.69 1.36 3.19
N GLY A 56 5.15 2.56 3.37
CA GLY A 56 4.89 3.49 2.28
C GLY A 56 3.84 2.95 1.30
N GLU A 57 3.97 3.33 0.04
CA GLU A 57 3.08 2.92 -1.05
C GLU A 57 2.99 1.39 -1.19
N PHE A 58 4.09 0.70 -0.89
CA PHE A 58 4.18 -0.75 -0.91
C PHE A 58 3.13 -1.44 -0.03
N GLY A 59 2.80 -0.83 1.12
CA GLY A 59 1.79 -1.37 2.03
C GLY A 59 0.37 -1.39 1.43
N LEU A 60 0.12 -0.62 0.37
CA LEU A 60 -1.19 -0.49 -0.27
C LEU A 60 -1.38 -1.48 -1.43
N LEU A 61 -0.29 -2.03 -1.96
CA LEU A 61 -0.28 -2.96 -3.08
C LEU A 61 -1.01 -4.26 -2.72
N ASP A 62 -1.74 -4.84 -3.68
CA ASP A 62 -2.38 -6.13 -3.45
C ASP A 62 -1.37 -7.27 -3.58
N GLN A 63 -0.93 -7.79 -2.43
CA GLN A 63 0.06 -8.86 -2.33
C GLN A 63 -0.54 -10.26 -2.56
N ARG A 64 -1.87 -10.39 -2.76
CA ARG A 64 -2.51 -11.69 -3.02
C ARG A 64 -2.00 -12.25 -4.34
N GLY A 65 -1.42 -13.46 -4.30
CA GLY A 65 -0.91 -14.15 -5.48
C GLY A 65 0.43 -13.64 -6.04
N ARG A 66 0.93 -12.48 -5.59
CA ARG A 66 2.16 -11.83 -6.10
C ARG A 66 3.42 -12.07 -5.25
N ARG A 67 3.49 -13.16 -4.49
CA ARG A 67 4.60 -13.43 -3.55
C ARG A 67 5.97 -13.61 -4.25
N LYS A 68 6.02 -13.92 -5.55
CA LYS A 68 7.27 -14.17 -6.29
C LYS A 68 7.95 -12.91 -6.85
N GLU A 69 7.19 -11.91 -7.30
CA GLU A 69 7.71 -10.74 -8.02
C GLU A 69 8.48 -9.79 -7.07
N TYR A 70 8.05 -9.69 -5.82
CA TYR A 70 8.67 -8.83 -4.80
C TYR A 70 9.95 -9.37 -4.17
N LEU A 71 10.05 -10.71 -4.03
CA LEU A 71 11.30 -11.33 -3.63
C LEU A 71 12.41 -11.01 -4.63
N ASP A 72 12.08 -10.89 -5.92
CA ASP A 72 13.04 -10.57 -6.97
C ASP A 72 13.55 -9.13 -6.87
N GLN A 73 12.67 -8.15 -6.62
CA GLN A 73 13.05 -6.76 -6.42
C GLN A 73 13.90 -6.54 -5.15
N GLU A 74 13.55 -7.13 -4.01
CA GLU A 74 14.38 -7.02 -2.79
C GLU A 74 15.76 -7.66 -2.97
N ARG A 75 15.81 -8.80 -3.66
CA ARG A 75 17.07 -9.49 -3.99
C ARG A 75 17.93 -8.63 -4.92
N TYR A 76 17.31 -7.99 -5.90
CA TYR A 76 17.97 -7.05 -6.80
C TYR A 76 18.51 -5.83 -6.05
N VAL A 77 17.74 -5.25 -5.13
CA VAL A 77 18.19 -4.13 -4.27
C VAL A 77 19.34 -4.56 -3.35
N GLN A 78 19.30 -5.76 -2.79
CA GLN A 78 20.41 -6.30 -1.99
C GLN A 78 21.67 -6.51 -2.82
N GLN A 79 21.52 -7.04 -4.04
CA GLN A 79 22.63 -7.22 -4.98
C GLN A 79 23.26 -5.88 -5.36
N LEU A 80 22.45 -4.88 -5.72
CA LEU A 80 22.89 -3.52 -6.00
C LEU A 80 23.62 -2.88 -4.81
N LYS A 81 23.11 -3.07 -3.58
CA LYS A 81 23.77 -2.55 -2.38
C LYS A 81 25.16 -3.17 -2.18
N ARG A 82 25.27 -4.49 -2.36
CA ARG A 82 26.55 -5.21 -2.31
C ARG A 82 27.52 -4.73 -3.40
N GLU A 83 27.03 -4.56 -4.61
CA GLU A 83 27.84 -4.10 -5.75
C GLU A 83 28.38 -2.68 -5.51
N ASN A 84 27.55 -1.76 -5.03
CA ASN A 84 27.98 -0.41 -4.64
C ASN A 84 28.99 -0.42 -3.48
N GLU A 85 28.83 -1.32 -2.51
CA GLU A 85 29.79 -1.47 -1.40
C GLU A 85 31.16 -1.97 -1.87
N MET A 86 31.17 -2.88 -2.84
CA MET A 86 32.40 -3.38 -3.46
C MET A 86 33.08 -2.28 -4.28
N GLN A 87 32.31 -1.48 -5.02
CA GLN A 87 32.82 -0.37 -5.83
C GLN A 87 33.40 0.77 -4.97
N LYS A 88 32.90 1.00 -3.75
CA LYS A 88 33.41 2.03 -2.82
C LYS A 88 34.68 1.62 -2.05
N LYS A 89 35.10 0.35 -2.14
CA LYS A 89 36.29 -0.18 -1.45
C LYS A 89 37.53 -0.26 -2.36
N CYS A 90 37.39 0.07 -3.64
CA CYS A 90 38.49 0.37 -4.55
C CYS A 90 38.80 1.86 -4.51
#